data_AF-A0A948KJI1-F1
#
_entry.id   AF-A0A948KJI1-F1
#
_cell.length_a   1.000
_cell.length_b   1.000
_cell.length_c   1.000
_cell.angle_alpha   90.00
_cell.angle_beta   90.00
_cell.angle_gamma   90.00
#
_symmetry.space_group_name_H-M   'P 1'
#
loop_
_entity.id
_entity.type
_entity.pdbx_description
1 polymer ?
#
loop_
_entity_poly.entity_id
_entity_poly.type
_entity_poly.pdbx_seq_one_letter_code
_entity_poly.pdbx_strand_id
1 'polypeptide(L)'
;MVKKTEIEKVKNGEKMLVKAEFADVFVKVLDNGQIMRPIKSRFALYEKLNHIYKSQSAYGNKPAKYAITSDGYIHLNRVASISIMTPKTVVVDGREQCNPHIERNQTTRAIEAVNIRKIGIGYSPAGNIVVVDKTLFYNIYTYFIQSIQAKMKRVVWKDGKATDKKEYPDCARTGTKEDRPESGSWAFFPTIPPLGIWVNYEDQAILDCLDEHTQRQRFGDRIAQKIVERNILKDHPAIGISQVEMREEDKNKVGYVTVYGYRHDMGTEELGDIMTQAEKGSADLEVKKEVIKDVPEDEEKETVKEVAEEDGQKDKGNPATDKEPPADFKLESDPQ
;
A
#
# COMPACT_ATOMS: atom_id res chain seq x y z
N MET A 1 -21.41 -38.84 -25.21
CA MET A 1 -20.32 -38.78 -26.21
C MET A 1 -19.66 -37.42 -26.08
N VAL A 2 -18.47 -37.33 -25.48
CA VAL A 2 -17.71 -36.07 -25.44
C VAL A 2 -17.00 -35.95 -26.79
N LYS A 3 -17.35 -34.95 -27.60
CA LYS A 3 -16.69 -34.70 -28.89
C LYS A 3 -15.23 -34.29 -28.64
N LYS A 4 -14.32 -34.80 -29.48
CA LYS A 4 -12.87 -34.52 -29.43
C LYS A 4 -12.61 -33.01 -29.46
N THR A 5 -11.81 -32.52 -28.51
CA THR A 5 -11.20 -31.19 -28.56
C THR A 5 -10.27 -31.12 -29.77
N GLU A 6 -10.51 -30.18 -30.69
CA GLU A 6 -9.63 -29.95 -31.84
C GLU A 6 -8.57 -28.90 -31.48
N ILE A 7 -7.31 -29.25 -31.68
CA ILE A 7 -6.16 -28.37 -31.45
C ILE A 7 -5.68 -27.90 -32.82
N GLU A 8 -5.81 -26.60 -33.08
CA GLU A 8 -5.37 -26.00 -34.34
C GLU A 8 -4.13 -25.14 -34.08
N LYS A 9 -3.00 -25.48 -34.73
CA LYS A 9 -1.77 -24.69 -34.64
C LYS A 9 -1.94 -23.43 -35.48
N VAL A 10 -1.92 -22.26 -34.84
CA VAL A 10 -1.91 -20.98 -35.54
C VAL A 10 -0.49 -20.73 -36.07
N LYS A 11 -0.37 -20.43 -37.37
CA LYS A 11 0.90 -20.40 -38.13
C LYS A 11 1.89 -19.28 -37.76
N ASN A 12 1.65 -18.51 -36.69
CA ASN A 12 2.40 -17.29 -36.36
C ASN A 12 3.08 -17.30 -34.97
N GLY A 13 3.60 -18.47 -34.55
CA GLY A 13 4.47 -18.58 -33.36
C GLY A 13 3.71 -18.54 -32.02
N GLU A 14 4.12 -19.43 -31.11
CA GLU A 14 3.80 -19.47 -29.66
C GLU A 14 2.34 -19.65 -29.19
N LYS A 15 1.29 -19.51 -30.02
CA LYS A 15 -0.11 -19.66 -29.57
C LYS A 15 -0.83 -20.81 -30.27
N MET A 16 -1.39 -21.75 -29.50
CA MET A 16 -2.31 -22.78 -30.00
C MET A 16 -3.75 -22.39 -29.73
N LEU A 17 -4.61 -22.50 -30.75
CA LEU A 17 -6.05 -22.35 -30.59
C LEU A 17 -6.63 -23.71 -30.20
N VAL A 18 -7.22 -23.77 -29.01
CA VAL A 18 -7.99 -24.92 -28.53
C VAL A 18 -9.46 -24.55 -28.68
N LYS A 19 -10.12 -25.17 -29.68
CA LYS A 19 -11.57 -24.98 -29.89
C LYS A 19 -12.32 -25.83 -28.86
N ALA A 20 -12.93 -25.18 -27.87
CA ALA A 20 -13.85 -25.83 -26.93
C ALA A 20 -15.31 -25.54 -27.35
N GLU A 21 -16.26 -26.40 -26.94
CA GLU A 21 -17.69 -26.22 -27.29
C GLU A 21 -18.29 -24.88 -26.84
N PHE A 22 -17.68 -24.23 -25.84
CA PHE A 22 -18.17 -22.97 -25.29
C PHE A 22 -17.32 -21.76 -25.67
N ALA A 23 -16.08 -21.94 -26.13
CA ALA A 23 -15.17 -20.84 -26.48
C ALA A 23 -13.92 -21.31 -27.21
N ASP A 24 -13.35 -20.40 -27.99
CA ASP A 24 -11.99 -20.50 -28.52
C ASP A 24 -10.99 -20.08 -27.44
N VAL A 25 -10.11 -21.00 -27.03
CA VAL A 25 -9.10 -20.76 -25.99
C VAL A 25 -7.71 -20.72 -26.62
N PHE A 26 -7.05 -19.58 -26.54
CA PHE A 26 -5.65 -19.45 -26.97
C PHE A 26 -4.73 -19.83 -25.81
N VAL A 27 -3.87 -20.83 -26.02
CA VAL A 27 -2.91 -21.27 -25.01
C VAL A 27 -1.50 -21.05 -25.52
N LYS A 28 -0.67 -20.41 -24.68
CA LYS A 28 0.74 -20.22 -24.98
C LYS A 28 1.49 -21.56 -24.90
N VAL A 29 2.27 -21.85 -25.92
CA VAL A 29 3.11 -23.05 -26.03
C VAL A 29 4.55 -22.58 -26.04
N LEU A 30 5.34 -23.12 -25.13
CA LEU A 30 6.78 -22.90 -25.07
C LEU A 30 7.46 -23.47 -26.32
N ASP A 31 8.66 -23.01 -26.62
CA ASP A 31 9.44 -23.43 -27.80
C ASP A 31 9.71 -24.94 -27.83
N ASN A 32 9.74 -25.58 -26.66
CA ASN A 32 9.88 -27.03 -26.51
C ASN A 32 8.56 -27.81 -26.76
N GLY A 33 7.49 -27.14 -27.18
CA GLY A 33 6.18 -27.74 -27.42
C GLY A 33 5.34 -27.97 -26.16
N GLN A 34 5.82 -27.60 -24.98
CA GLN A 34 5.05 -27.70 -23.75
C GLN A 34 4.03 -26.57 -23.64
N ILE A 35 2.80 -26.93 -23.31
CA ILE A 35 1.73 -25.96 -23.05
C ILE A 35 2.00 -25.29 -21.70
N MET A 36 2.07 -23.96 -21.66
CA MET A 36 2.10 -23.22 -20.39
C MET A 36 0.78 -23.47 -19.66
N ARG A 37 0.84 -24.17 -18.52
CA ARG A 37 -0.34 -24.48 -17.71
C ARG A 37 -0.50 -23.43 -16.61
N PRO A 38 -1.64 -22.75 -16.51
CA PRO A 38 -1.92 -21.90 -15.37
C PRO A 38 -1.98 -22.76 -14.10
N ILE A 39 -1.32 -22.30 -13.06
CA ILE A 39 -1.47 -22.80 -11.69
C ILE A 39 -2.59 -22.00 -11.06
N LYS A 40 -3.78 -22.60 -10.95
CA LYS A 40 -4.86 -22.05 -10.15
C LYS A 40 -4.70 -22.55 -8.72
N SER A 41 -4.38 -21.65 -7.79
CA SER A 41 -4.24 -21.98 -6.37
C SER A 41 -5.28 -21.22 -5.54
N ARG A 42 -5.78 -21.86 -4.49
CA ARG A 42 -6.64 -21.23 -3.49
C ARG A 42 -5.83 -21.00 -2.22
N PHE A 43 -5.61 -19.74 -1.88
CA PHE A 43 -4.88 -19.32 -0.68
C PHE A 43 -5.82 -19.04 0.48
N ALA A 44 -5.37 -19.39 1.67
CA ALA A 44 -5.96 -18.97 2.92
C ALA A 44 -5.20 -17.75 3.44
N LEU A 45 -5.93 -16.66 3.72
CA LEU A 45 -5.43 -15.47 4.39
C LEU A 45 -5.92 -15.47 5.83
N TYR A 46 -5.01 -15.15 6.75
CA TYR A 46 -5.25 -15.23 8.18
C TYR A 46 -5.11 -13.86 8.83
N GLU A 47 -6.10 -13.47 9.64
CA GLU A 47 -6.04 -12.24 10.43
C GLU A 47 -4.87 -12.27 11.44
N LYS A 48 -4.59 -13.44 12.03
CA LYS A 48 -3.47 -13.64 12.97
C LYS A 48 -2.08 -13.48 12.37
N LEU A 49 -1.96 -13.59 11.06
CA LEU A 49 -0.70 -13.41 10.33
C LEU A 49 -0.64 -12.04 9.65
N ASN A 50 -1.53 -11.10 10.02
CA ASN A 50 -1.64 -9.78 9.40
C ASN A 50 -1.79 -9.85 7.88
N HIS A 51 -2.44 -10.88 7.31
CA HIS A 51 -2.69 -10.95 5.85
C HIS A 51 -3.89 -10.08 5.42
N ILE A 52 -4.74 -9.73 6.36
CA ILE A 52 -6.00 -9.04 6.16
C ILE A 52 -6.30 -8.19 7.39
N TYR A 53 -7.02 -7.10 7.20
CA TYR A 53 -7.49 -6.24 8.27
C TYR A 53 -8.95 -5.87 8.03
N LYS A 54 -9.63 -5.50 9.12
CA LYS A 54 -11.03 -5.07 9.05
C LYS A 54 -11.07 -3.64 8.53
N SER A 55 -11.53 -3.44 7.30
CA SER A 55 -11.76 -2.11 6.75
C SER A 55 -13.05 -1.53 7.33
N GLN A 56 -13.03 -0.24 7.68
CA GLN A 56 -14.24 0.42 8.17
C GLN A 56 -15.24 0.56 7.01
N SER A 57 -16.36 -0.17 7.07
CA SER A 57 -17.46 0.04 6.12
C SER A 57 -18.05 1.42 6.40
N ALA A 58 -17.84 2.35 5.46
CA ALA A 58 -18.13 3.76 5.66
C ALA A 58 -19.58 4.07 6.07
N TYR A 59 -20.59 3.29 5.70
CA TYR A 59 -21.98 3.57 6.07
C TYR A 59 -22.87 2.32 5.94
N GLY A 60 -23.71 2.08 6.96
CA GLY A 60 -24.85 1.15 6.92
C GLY A 60 -24.58 -0.29 7.34
N ASN A 61 -25.67 -1.04 7.59
CA ASN A 61 -25.81 -2.44 8.03
C ASN A 61 -25.12 -3.51 7.13
N LYS A 62 -24.11 -3.16 6.35
CA LYS A 62 -23.36 -4.10 5.52
C LYS A 62 -22.35 -4.87 6.38
N PRO A 63 -22.13 -6.16 6.09
CA PRO A 63 -21.12 -6.96 6.79
C PRO A 63 -19.75 -6.29 6.68
N ALA A 64 -18.95 -6.39 7.74
CA ALA A 64 -17.59 -5.85 7.75
C ALA A 64 -16.79 -6.44 6.58
N LYS A 65 -16.24 -5.55 5.75
CA LYS A 65 -15.38 -5.94 4.63
C LYS A 65 -13.95 -6.05 5.14
N TYR A 66 -13.29 -7.15 4.81
CA TYR A 66 -11.88 -7.35 5.14
C TYR A 66 -11.06 -7.01 3.90
N ALA A 67 -10.08 -6.12 4.08
CA ALA A 67 -9.15 -5.73 3.04
C ALA A 67 -7.84 -6.50 3.21
N ILE A 68 -7.12 -6.71 2.10
CA ILE A 68 -5.84 -7.42 2.08
C ILE A 68 -4.71 -6.42 2.39
N THR A 69 -3.83 -6.79 3.32
CA THR A 69 -2.61 -6.04 3.73
C THR A 69 -1.48 -6.20 2.72
N SER A 70 -0.36 -5.51 2.89
CA SER A 70 0.80 -5.69 2.00
C SER A 70 1.35 -7.11 2.11
N ASP A 71 1.46 -7.62 3.34
CA ASP A 71 1.91 -8.99 3.62
C ASP A 71 0.98 -10.04 3.02
N GLY A 72 -0.33 -9.78 3.03
CA GLY A 72 -1.31 -10.60 2.34
C GLY A 72 -1.03 -10.70 0.84
N TYR A 73 -0.77 -9.57 0.17
CA TYR A 73 -0.43 -9.58 -1.25
C TYR A 73 0.93 -10.25 -1.53
N ILE A 74 1.93 -10.05 -0.68
CA ILE A 74 3.23 -10.74 -0.79
C ILE A 74 3.01 -12.25 -0.68
N HIS A 75 2.15 -12.71 0.23
CA HIS A 75 1.79 -14.11 0.35
C HIS A 75 1.13 -14.66 -0.92
N LEU A 76 0.17 -13.92 -1.49
CA LEU A 76 -0.49 -14.28 -2.76
C LEU A 76 0.50 -14.30 -3.94
N ASN A 77 1.48 -13.39 -3.92
CA ASN A 77 2.48 -13.27 -4.98
C ASN A 77 3.42 -14.49 -5.07
N ARG A 78 3.48 -15.34 -4.04
CA ARG A 78 4.24 -16.59 -4.08
C ARG A 78 3.79 -17.54 -5.20
N VAL A 79 2.54 -17.42 -5.65
CA VAL A 79 2.02 -18.16 -6.81
C VAL A 79 1.87 -17.27 -8.02
N ALA A 80 1.42 -16.02 -7.87
CA ALA A 80 1.27 -15.12 -9.01
C ALA A 80 2.62 -14.83 -9.70
N SER A 81 3.73 -14.89 -8.95
CA SER A 81 5.10 -14.70 -9.44
C SER A 81 5.29 -13.38 -10.20
N ILE A 82 4.59 -12.34 -9.78
CA ILE A 82 4.72 -10.99 -10.34
C ILE A 82 6.06 -10.43 -9.89
N SER A 83 6.91 -10.10 -10.85
CA SER A 83 8.20 -9.46 -10.64
C SER A 83 8.00 -7.96 -10.55
N ILE A 84 8.38 -7.36 -9.41
CA ILE A 84 8.30 -5.91 -9.22
C ILE A 84 9.70 -5.32 -9.39
N MET A 85 9.83 -4.40 -10.34
CA MET A 85 11.07 -3.71 -10.67
C MET A 85 10.94 -2.22 -10.40
N THR A 86 12.06 -1.59 -10.06
CA THR A 86 12.14 -0.14 -9.82
C THR A 86 12.94 0.48 -10.96
N PRO A 87 12.31 1.27 -11.86
CA PRO A 87 13.00 2.08 -12.86
C PRO A 87 14.09 2.96 -12.26
N LYS A 88 15.09 3.32 -13.07
CA LYS A 88 16.16 4.23 -12.63
C LYS A 88 15.64 5.66 -12.38
N THR A 89 14.61 6.06 -13.12
CA THR A 89 14.06 7.41 -13.09
C THR A 89 12.55 7.44 -12.87
N VAL A 90 12.09 8.56 -12.31
CA VAL A 90 10.68 8.91 -12.15
C VAL A 90 10.48 10.34 -12.64
N VAL A 91 9.34 10.62 -13.28
CA VAL A 91 9.03 11.97 -13.76
C VAL A 91 8.34 12.73 -12.63
N VAL A 92 8.98 13.81 -12.17
CA VAL A 92 8.45 14.73 -11.15
C VAL A 92 8.36 16.11 -11.79
N ASP A 93 7.17 16.69 -11.83
CA ASP A 93 6.89 18.00 -12.44
C ASP A 93 7.45 18.15 -13.88
N GLY A 94 7.33 17.08 -14.67
CA GLY A 94 7.78 17.05 -16.07
C GLY A 94 9.29 16.89 -16.26
N ARG A 95 10.06 16.67 -15.18
CA ARG A 95 11.51 16.41 -15.23
C ARG A 95 11.82 15.00 -14.76
N GLU A 96 12.76 14.34 -15.44
CA GLU A 96 13.28 13.06 -14.97
C GLU A 96 14.18 13.26 -13.74
N GLN A 97 13.88 12.52 -12.68
CA GLN A 97 14.62 12.49 -11.42
C GLN A 97 15.05 11.06 -11.12
N CYS A 98 15.99 10.89 -10.17
CA CYS A 98 16.32 9.56 -9.64
C CYS A 98 15.10 8.91 -8.97
N ASN A 99 15.01 7.59 -9.00
CA ASN A 99 13.90 6.85 -8.40
C ASN A 99 14.40 5.90 -7.29
N PRO A 100 13.91 6.02 -6.05
CA PRO A 100 12.94 7.02 -5.57
C PRO A 100 13.53 8.44 -5.53
N HIS A 101 12.70 9.45 -5.80
CA HIS A 101 13.04 10.85 -5.61
C HIS A 101 12.49 11.31 -4.25
N ILE A 102 13.38 11.67 -3.33
CA ILE A 102 13.04 12.04 -1.96
C ILE A 102 13.25 13.55 -1.77
N GLU A 103 12.17 14.25 -1.47
CA GLU A 103 12.19 15.66 -1.09
C GLU A 103 12.39 15.77 0.42
N ARG A 104 13.37 16.58 0.84
CA ARG A 104 13.73 16.76 2.25
C ARG A 104 13.67 18.23 2.63
N ASN A 105 13.22 18.48 3.85
CA ASN A 105 13.28 19.79 4.45
C ASN A 105 14.74 20.27 4.53
N GLN A 106 15.01 21.50 4.10
CA GLN A 106 16.38 22.03 4.04
C GLN A 106 17.02 22.18 5.42
N THR A 107 16.20 22.48 6.44
CA THR A 107 16.66 22.74 7.82
C THR A 107 16.76 21.45 8.62
N THR A 108 15.68 20.66 8.68
CA THR A 108 15.61 19.46 9.54
C THR A 108 16.13 18.20 8.85
N ARG A 109 16.31 18.22 7.53
CA ARG A 109 16.61 17.05 6.69
C ARG A 109 15.56 15.93 6.75
N ALA A 110 14.42 16.16 7.41
CA ALA A 110 13.29 15.25 7.44
C ALA A 110 12.70 15.06 6.03
N ILE A 111 12.13 13.89 5.77
CA ILE A 111 11.44 13.62 4.51
C ILE A 111 10.14 14.43 4.49
N GLU A 112 9.88 15.15 3.40
CA GLU A 112 8.63 15.91 3.19
C GLU A 112 7.74 15.21 2.17
N ALA A 113 8.33 14.70 1.09
CA ALA A 113 7.62 13.91 0.09
C ALA A 113 8.52 12.85 -0.56
N VAL A 114 7.89 11.80 -1.09
CA VAL A 114 8.56 10.74 -1.85
C VAL A 114 7.81 10.50 -3.15
N ASN A 115 8.49 10.71 -4.28
CA ASN A 115 8.02 10.29 -5.58
C ASN A 115 8.67 8.95 -5.93
N ILE A 116 7.87 7.92 -6.17
CA ILE A 116 8.36 6.59 -6.49
C ILE A 116 7.56 5.96 -7.62
N ARG A 117 8.27 5.32 -8.55
CA ARG A 117 7.69 4.53 -9.63
C ARG A 117 8.13 3.08 -9.50
N LYS A 118 7.21 2.13 -9.64
CA LYS A 118 7.52 0.70 -9.77
C LYS A 118 6.69 0.06 -10.87
N ILE A 119 7.24 -0.99 -11.46
CA ILE A 119 6.64 -1.74 -12.56
C ILE A 119 6.51 -3.20 -12.12
N GLY A 120 5.29 -3.71 -12.08
CA GLY A 120 5.01 -5.13 -11.90
C GLY A 120 4.85 -5.82 -13.25
N ILE A 121 5.58 -6.90 -13.47
CA ILE A 121 5.51 -7.71 -14.68
C ILE A 121 5.07 -9.12 -14.27
N GLY A 122 4.02 -9.63 -14.89
CA GLY A 122 3.55 -10.98 -14.63
C GLY A 122 2.63 -11.48 -15.74
N TYR A 123 2.15 -12.71 -15.59
CA TYR A 123 1.20 -13.28 -16.54
C TYR A 123 -0.24 -13.10 -16.05
N SER A 124 -1.12 -12.66 -16.94
CA SER A 124 -2.58 -12.71 -16.72
C SER A 124 -3.06 -14.17 -16.62
N PRO A 125 -4.26 -14.44 -16.05
CA PRO A 125 -4.88 -15.77 -16.08
C PRO A 125 -5.10 -16.37 -17.48
N ALA A 126 -4.96 -15.56 -18.54
CA ALA A 126 -5.02 -15.99 -19.94
C ALA A 126 -3.62 -16.35 -20.52
N GLY A 127 -2.54 -16.13 -19.77
CA GLY A 127 -1.17 -16.43 -20.21
C GLY A 127 -0.50 -15.32 -21.03
N ASN A 128 -1.12 -14.14 -21.16
CA ASN A 128 -0.48 -12.97 -21.74
C ASN A 128 0.35 -12.24 -20.67
N ILE A 129 1.48 -11.65 -21.07
CA ILE A 129 2.29 -10.78 -20.21
C ILE A 129 1.51 -9.48 -19.99
N VAL A 130 1.34 -9.11 -18.72
CA VAL A 130 0.73 -7.86 -18.28
C VAL A 130 1.76 -7.09 -17.48
N VAL A 131 1.81 -5.79 -17.74
CA VAL A 131 2.67 -4.84 -17.05
C VAL A 131 1.79 -3.86 -16.29
N VAL A 132 2.01 -3.70 -15.00
CA VAL A 132 1.34 -2.72 -14.14
C VAL A 132 2.38 -1.70 -13.69
N ASP A 133 2.31 -0.49 -14.24
CA ASP A 133 3.23 0.62 -13.98
C ASP A 133 2.53 1.65 -13.09
N LYS A 134 3.03 1.79 -11.86
CA LYS A 134 2.46 2.69 -10.85
C LYS A 134 3.49 3.71 -10.43
N THR A 135 3.07 4.97 -10.43
CA THR A 135 3.82 6.07 -9.81
C THR A 135 3.03 6.59 -8.62
N LEU A 136 3.66 6.73 -7.46
CA LEU A 136 3.08 7.29 -6.25
C LEU A 136 3.79 8.58 -5.88
N PHE A 137 3.00 9.60 -5.57
CA PHE A 137 3.46 10.80 -4.87
C PHE A 137 3.01 10.73 -3.41
N TYR A 138 3.94 10.40 -2.52
CA TYR A 138 3.68 10.27 -1.09
C TYR A 138 4.03 11.57 -0.37
N ASN A 139 3.05 12.44 -0.18
CA ASN A 139 3.21 13.73 0.49
C ASN A 139 2.91 13.61 1.99
N ILE A 140 3.93 13.72 2.84
CA ILE A 140 3.81 13.47 4.28
C ILE A 140 2.97 14.57 4.97
N TYR A 141 2.99 15.79 4.44
CA TYR A 141 2.17 16.89 4.95
C TYR A 141 0.67 16.59 4.79
N THR A 142 0.25 16.09 3.62
CA THR A 142 -1.17 15.77 3.41
C THR A 142 -1.66 14.67 4.34
N TYR A 143 -0.83 13.65 4.64
CA TYR A 143 -1.19 12.61 5.61
C TYR A 143 -1.29 13.15 7.04
N PHE A 144 -0.45 14.12 7.41
CA PHE A 144 -0.58 14.78 8.71
C PHE A 144 -1.92 15.51 8.87
N ILE A 145 -2.31 16.29 7.86
CA ILE A 145 -3.61 16.97 7.83
C ILE A 145 -4.75 15.95 7.89
N GLN A 146 -4.66 14.83 7.17
CA GLN A 146 -5.65 13.76 7.22
C GLN A 146 -5.75 13.14 8.62
N SER A 147 -4.62 12.81 9.28
CA SER A 147 -4.61 12.30 10.65
C SER A 147 -5.31 13.26 11.63
N ILE A 148 -5.03 14.57 11.54
CA ILE A 148 -5.71 15.59 12.36
C ILE A 148 -7.21 15.60 12.07
N GLN A 149 -7.61 15.68 10.79
CA GLN A 149 -9.02 15.71 10.40
C GLN A 149 -9.77 14.45 10.85
N ALA A 150 -9.11 13.28 10.84
CA ALA A 150 -9.68 12.04 11.32
C ALA A 150 -9.96 12.12 12.83
N LYS A 151 -9.01 12.63 13.64
CA LYS A 151 -9.21 12.85 15.08
C LYS A 151 -10.31 13.90 15.34
N MET A 152 -10.37 14.98 14.56
CA MET A 152 -11.41 16.01 14.67
C MET A 152 -12.84 15.50 14.41
N LYS A 153 -12.98 14.48 13.56
CA LYS A 153 -14.27 13.86 13.20
C LYS A 153 -14.72 12.78 14.18
N ARG A 154 -13.86 12.35 15.11
CA ARG A 154 -14.22 11.30 16.08
C ARG A 154 -15.28 11.79 17.06
N VAL A 155 -16.26 10.94 17.27
CA VAL A 155 -17.40 11.15 18.15
C VAL A 155 -17.43 10.08 19.23
N VAL A 156 -17.94 10.43 20.40
CA VAL A 156 -18.12 9.45 21.47
C VAL A 156 -19.23 8.48 21.07
N TRP A 157 -18.97 7.19 21.19
CA TRP A 157 -19.96 6.14 20.97
C TRP A 157 -20.55 5.68 22.31
N LYS A 158 -21.88 5.58 22.38
CA LYS A 158 -22.59 5.04 23.54
C LYS A 158 -23.64 4.03 23.06
N ASP A 159 -23.62 2.83 23.63
CA ASP A 159 -24.57 1.76 23.31
C ASP A 159 -24.64 1.43 21.80
N GLY A 160 -23.49 1.48 21.11
CA GLY A 160 -23.38 1.21 19.67
C GLY A 160 -23.95 2.33 18.77
N LYS A 161 -24.26 3.51 19.32
CA LYS A 161 -24.70 4.68 18.57
C LYS A 161 -23.71 5.84 18.72
N ALA A 162 -23.46 6.55 17.63
CA ALA A 162 -22.71 7.79 17.63
C ALA A 162 -23.48 8.87 18.40
N THR A 163 -22.80 9.59 19.29
CA THR A 163 -23.36 10.77 19.97
C THR A 163 -22.94 12.05 19.26
N ASP A 164 -23.62 13.17 19.54
CA ASP A 164 -23.26 14.48 19.00
C ASP A 164 -21.99 15.08 19.66
N LYS A 165 -21.44 14.41 20.68
CA LYS A 165 -20.24 14.87 21.38
C LYS A 165 -18.99 14.39 20.66
N LYS A 166 -18.10 15.33 20.33
CA LYS A 166 -16.75 15.02 19.84
C LYS A 166 -15.92 14.35 20.94
N GLU A 167 -15.13 13.37 20.54
CA GLU A 167 -14.16 12.72 21.44
C GLU A 167 -13.03 13.69 21.83
N TYR A 168 -12.58 14.49 20.86
CA TYR A 168 -11.52 15.49 21.04
C TYR A 168 -12.04 16.87 20.59
N PRO A 169 -12.78 17.60 21.44
CA PRO A 169 -13.41 18.87 21.05
C PRO A 169 -12.40 20.01 20.82
N ASP A 170 -11.26 19.96 21.51
CA ASP A 170 -10.27 21.05 21.53
C ASP A 170 -8.96 20.72 20.81
N CYS A 171 -8.89 19.58 20.09
CA CYS A 171 -7.67 19.16 19.40
C CYS A 171 -7.36 20.04 18.18
N ALA A 172 -8.38 20.43 17.41
CA ALA A 172 -8.20 21.25 16.22
C ALA A 172 -9.48 21.98 15.79
N ARG A 173 -9.32 23.12 15.10
CA ARG A 173 -10.41 23.97 14.58
C ARG A 173 -10.09 24.45 13.17
N THR A 174 -11.05 24.40 12.26
CA THR A 174 -10.90 24.98 10.91
C THR A 174 -11.15 26.48 10.95
N GLY A 175 -10.36 27.27 10.23
CA GLY A 175 -10.53 28.72 10.16
C GLY A 175 -9.50 29.38 9.24
N THR A 176 -9.47 30.70 9.27
CA THR A 176 -8.41 31.51 8.65
C THR A 176 -7.24 31.69 9.61
N LYS A 177 -6.15 32.29 9.12
CA LYS A 177 -4.97 32.62 9.94
C LYS A 177 -5.26 33.72 10.96
N GLU A 178 -6.33 34.49 10.74
CA GLU A 178 -6.78 35.56 11.61
C GLU A 178 -7.65 35.03 12.76
N ASP A 179 -8.32 33.88 12.56
CA ASP A 179 -9.24 33.26 13.52
C ASP A 179 -8.53 32.47 14.64
N ARG A 180 -7.39 32.96 15.15
CA ARG A 180 -6.62 32.27 16.18
C ARG A 180 -7.46 32.12 17.46
N PRO A 181 -7.59 30.90 18.04
CA PRO A 181 -8.25 30.73 19.33
C PRO A 181 -7.56 31.49 20.46
N GLU A 182 -8.35 32.05 21.39
CA GLU A 182 -7.88 32.95 22.45
C GLU A 182 -7.01 32.28 23.53
N SER A 183 -7.25 31.00 23.82
CA SER A 183 -6.56 30.26 24.89
C SER A 183 -6.00 28.92 24.40
N GLY A 184 -4.78 28.59 24.83
CA GLY A 184 -4.08 27.34 24.52
C GLY A 184 -2.91 27.50 23.54
N SER A 185 -2.18 26.41 23.32
CA SER A 185 -1.00 26.37 22.46
C SER A 185 -1.36 25.97 21.03
N TRP A 186 -1.79 26.94 20.22
CA TRP A 186 -2.27 26.72 18.86
C TRP A 186 -1.23 27.06 17.79
N ALA A 187 -1.09 26.21 16.76
CA ALA A 187 -0.42 26.57 15.50
C ALA A 187 -1.34 26.37 14.29
N PHE A 188 -1.12 27.18 13.26
CA PHE A 188 -1.93 27.17 12.04
C PHE A 188 -1.26 26.37 10.93
N PHE A 189 -2.00 25.40 10.40
CA PHE A 189 -1.58 24.56 9.28
C PHE A 189 -2.44 24.89 8.05
N PRO A 190 -1.86 25.53 7.00
CA PRO A 190 -2.60 25.90 5.81
C PRO A 190 -3.02 24.66 5.00
N THR A 191 -4.29 24.57 4.60
CA THR A 191 -4.77 23.49 3.74
C THR A 191 -5.02 24.00 2.33
N ILE A 192 -5.87 25.03 2.20
CA ILE A 192 -6.14 25.73 0.95
C ILE A 192 -6.29 27.23 1.27
N PRO A 193 -5.44 28.12 0.75
CA PRO A 193 -5.53 29.54 1.08
C PRO A 193 -6.93 30.13 0.80
N PRO A 194 -7.53 30.91 1.72
CA PRO A 194 -6.99 31.35 3.03
C PRO A 194 -7.30 30.41 4.21
N LEU A 195 -7.90 29.27 3.95
CA LEU A 195 -8.35 28.30 4.95
C LEU A 195 -7.21 27.38 5.43
N GLY A 196 -7.30 26.98 6.69
CA GLY A 196 -6.42 26.00 7.31
C GLY A 196 -7.03 25.40 8.57
N ILE A 197 -6.17 24.76 9.34
CA ILE A 197 -6.51 24.10 10.59
C ILE A 197 -5.62 24.66 11.69
N TRP A 198 -6.23 25.22 12.73
CA TRP A 198 -5.60 25.49 14.00
C TRP A 198 -5.51 24.20 14.79
N VAL A 199 -4.31 23.86 15.24
CA VAL A 199 -4.00 22.60 15.94
C VAL A 199 -3.49 22.94 17.35
N ASN A 200 -4.10 22.34 18.37
CA ASN A 200 -3.75 22.54 19.77
C ASN A 200 -2.73 21.49 20.23
N TYR A 201 -1.51 21.93 20.56
CA TYR A 201 -0.42 21.06 21.00
C TYR A 201 -0.56 20.54 22.43
N GLU A 202 -1.54 21.03 23.18
CA GLU A 202 -1.85 20.53 24.53
C GLU A 202 -2.76 19.29 24.50
N ASP A 203 -3.40 18.99 23.38
CA ASP A 203 -4.33 17.86 23.25
C ASP A 203 -3.57 16.56 22.90
N GLN A 204 -3.79 15.51 23.69
CA GLN A 204 -3.14 14.21 23.50
C GLN A 204 -3.38 13.62 22.10
N ALA A 205 -4.55 13.84 21.49
CA ALA A 205 -4.83 13.33 20.15
C ALA A 205 -3.93 13.96 19.09
N ILE A 206 -3.48 15.20 19.30
CA ILE A 206 -2.53 15.88 18.42
C ILE A 206 -1.12 15.37 18.66
N LEU A 207 -0.73 15.13 19.91
CA LEU A 207 0.55 14.49 20.23
C LEU A 207 0.68 13.15 19.52
N ASP A 208 -0.36 12.31 19.56
CA ASP A 208 -0.40 11.05 18.80
C ASP A 208 -0.19 11.28 17.28
N CYS A 209 -0.84 12.31 16.72
CA CYS A 209 -0.68 12.64 15.30
C CYS A 209 0.74 13.11 14.95
N LEU A 210 1.41 13.82 15.86
CA LEU A 210 2.80 14.25 15.70
C LEU A 210 3.77 13.06 15.76
N ASP A 211 3.51 12.09 16.62
CA ASP A 211 4.27 10.84 16.67
C ASP A 211 4.12 10.06 15.36
N GLU A 212 2.89 9.87 14.87
CA GLU A 212 2.64 9.26 13.56
C GLU A 212 3.34 10.03 12.43
N HIS A 213 3.29 11.37 12.46
CA HIS A 213 3.97 12.21 11.47
C HIS A 213 5.49 12.01 11.50
N THR A 214 6.07 11.93 12.70
CA THR A 214 7.50 11.69 12.88
C THR A 214 7.92 10.32 12.32
N GLN A 215 7.11 9.29 12.52
CA GLN A 215 7.34 7.97 11.91
C GLN A 215 7.31 8.04 10.37
N ARG A 216 6.35 8.78 9.80
CA ARG A 216 6.28 9.00 8.35
C ARG A 216 7.48 9.78 7.82
N GLN A 217 7.99 10.77 8.57
CA GLN A 217 9.22 11.49 8.20
C GLN A 217 10.45 10.58 8.26
N ARG A 218 10.50 9.64 9.21
CA ARG A 218 11.63 8.72 9.39
C ARG A 218 11.65 7.62 8.32
N PHE A 219 10.48 7.08 7.96
CA PHE A 219 10.35 5.87 7.15
C PHE A 219 9.46 6.04 5.89
N GLY A 220 9.25 7.28 5.47
CA GLY A 220 8.36 7.61 4.34
C GLY A 220 8.75 6.93 3.03
N ASP A 221 10.05 6.65 2.83
CA ASP A 221 10.55 5.93 1.67
C ASP A 221 10.10 4.46 1.63
N ARG A 222 10.15 3.77 2.77
CA ARG A 222 9.71 2.37 2.89
C ARG A 222 8.20 2.25 2.88
N ILE A 223 7.50 3.17 3.53
CA ILE A 223 6.04 3.23 3.50
C ILE A 223 5.57 3.42 2.04
N ALA A 224 6.14 4.39 1.32
CA ALA A 224 5.81 4.62 -0.08
C ALA A 224 6.08 3.40 -0.97
N GLN A 225 7.22 2.71 -0.76
CA GLN A 225 7.54 1.46 -1.46
C GLN A 225 6.49 0.38 -1.25
N LYS A 226 6.14 0.10 0.01
CA LYS A 226 5.13 -0.92 0.35
C LYS A 226 3.76 -0.58 -0.25
N ILE A 227 3.33 0.68 -0.19
CA ILE A 227 2.06 1.12 -0.78
C ILE A 227 2.05 0.84 -2.30
N VAL A 228 3.11 1.21 -3.02
CA VAL A 228 3.16 0.98 -4.47
C VAL A 228 3.20 -0.50 -4.81
N GLU A 229 4.02 -1.29 -4.12
CA GLU A 229 4.11 -2.73 -4.33
C GLU A 229 2.75 -3.41 -4.10
N ARG A 230 2.09 -3.05 -2.99
CA ARG A 230 0.73 -3.52 -2.68
C ARG A 230 -0.25 -3.17 -3.79
N ASN A 231 -0.24 -1.93 -4.29
CA ASN A 231 -1.16 -1.49 -5.34
C ASN A 231 -0.88 -2.16 -6.69
N ILE A 232 0.39 -2.42 -7.02
CA ILE A 232 0.76 -3.22 -8.20
C ILE A 232 0.16 -4.63 -8.11
N LEU A 233 0.34 -5.30 -6.97
CA LEU A 233 -0.17 -6.66 -6.77
C LEU A 233 -1.70 -6.70 -6.75
N LYS A 234 -2.34 -5.71 -6.13
CA LYS A 234 -3.80 -5.53 -6.09
C LYS A 234 -4.42 -5.42 -7.49
N ASP A 235 -3.79 -4.67 -8.38
CA ASP A 235 -4.34 -4.37 -9.71
C ASP A 235 -3.90 -5.36 -10.79
N HIS A 236 -2.89 -6.18 -10.51
CA HIS A 236 -2.43 -7.20 -11.45
C HIS A 236 -3.49 -8.32 -11.61
N PRO A 237 -3.92 -8.67 -12.84
CA PRO A 237 -5.00 -9.64 -13.08
C PRO A 237 -4.81 -11.04 -12.49
N ALA A 238 -3.58 -11.43 -12.22
CA ALA A 238 -3.25 -12.70 -11.56
C ALA A 238 -3.79 -12.79 -10.12
N ILE A 239 -3.93 -11.64 -9.45
CA ILE A 239 -4.47 -11.52 -8.08
C ILE A 239 -5.80 -10.77 -8.14
N GLY A 240 -5.80 -9.49 -8.55
CA GLY A 240 -6.99 -8.72 -8.93
C GLY A 240 -8.12 -8.62 -7.88
N ILE A 241 -7.84 -8.85 -6.60
CA ILE A 241 -8.83 -8.95 -5.52
C ILE A 241 -8.41 -8.02 -4.39
N SER A 242 -9.31 -7.12 -3.99
CA SER A 242 -9.05 -6.13 -2.92
C SER A 242 -9.69 -6.47 -1.58
N GLN A 243 -10.75 -7.28 -1.61
CA GLN A 243 -11.58 -7.59 -0.45
C GLN A 243 -11.86 -9.08 -0.40
N VAL A 244 -11.96 -9.61 0.82
CA VAL A 244 -12.18 -11.04 1.07
C VAL A 244 -13.34 -11.21 2.04
N GLU A 245 -14.18 -12.20 1.73
CA GLU A 245 -15.21 -12.65 2.66
C GLU A 245 -14.57 -13.60 3.68
N MET A 246 -14.80 -13.31 4.95
CA MET A 246 -14.27 -14.11 6.05
C MET A 246 -15.19 -15.27 6.37
N ARG A 247 -14.59 -16.42 6.59
CA ARG A 247 -15.22 -17.60 7.18
C ARG A 247 -14.59 -17.85 8.53
N GLU A 248 -15.41 -18.27 9.48
CA GLU A 248 -14.93 -18.69 10.80
C GLU A 248 -14.64 -20.20 10.73
N GLU A 249 -13.36 -20.56 10.83
CA GLU A 249 -12.89 -21.95 10.84
C GLU A 249 -12.00 -22.12 12.07
N ASP A 250 -12.34 -23.08 12.95
CA ASP A 250 -11.57 -23.41 14.15
C ASP A 250 -11.18 -22.21 15.03
N LYS A 251 -12.14 -21.28 15.25
CA LYS A 251 -11.96 -20.01 16.00
C LYS A 251 -10.97 -19.02 15.36
N ASN A 252 -10.52 -19.27 14.14
CA ASN A 252 -9.75 -18.34 13.34
C ASN A 252 -10.65 -17.75 12.26
N LYS A 253 -10.51 -16.45 11.99
CA LYS A 253 -11.10 -15.86 10.80
C LYS A 253 -10.14 -16.12 9.64
N VAL A 254 -10.63 -16.86 8.64
CA VAL A 254 -9.87 -17.21 7.43
C VAL A 254 -10.60 -16.66 6.20
N GLY A 255 -9.86 -15.99 5.33
CA GLY A 255 -10.34 -15.53 4.03
C GLY A 255 -9.75 -16.37 2.92
N TYR A 256 -10.54 -16.76 1.91
CA TYR A 256 -10.01 -17.53 0.78
C TYR A 256 -9.94 -16.71 -0.51
N VAL A 257 -8.78 -16.76 -1.16
CA VAL A 257 -8.52 -16.03 -2.41
C VAL A 257 -8.03 -17.01 -3.47
N THR A 258 -8.56 -16.89 -4.69
CA THR A 258 -8.04 -17.66 -5.83
C THR A 258 -7.01 -16.82 -6.55
N VAL A 259 -5.81 -17.37 -6.73
CA VAL A 259 -4.69 -16.73 -7.43
C VAL A 259 -4.32 -17.59 -8.62
N TYR A 260 -3.97 -16.92 -9.72
CA TYR A 260 -3.45 -17.55 -10.92
C TYR A 260 -1.95 -17.29 -11.02
N GLY A 261 -1.19 -18.33 -11.29
CA GLY A 261 0.26 -18.28 -11.45
C GLY A 261 0.71 -18.99 -12.70
N TYR A 262 1.90 -18.65 -13.17
CA TYR A 262 2.58 -19.37 -14.24
C TYR A 262 4.01 -19.62 -13.82
N ARG A 263 4.48 -20.85 -14.04
CA ARG A 263 5.93 -21.09 -14.01
C ARG A 263 6.50 -20.57 -15.32
N HIS A 264 7.47 -19.68 -15.20
CA HIS A 264 8.24 -19.16 -16.31
C HIS A 264 9.71 -19.11 -15.90
N ASP A 265 10.59 -19.30 -16.87
CA ASP A 265 12.04 -19.25 -16.66
C ASP A 265 12.61 -17.87 -17.03
N MET A 266 11.76 -16.83 -17.10
CA MET A 266 12.19 -15.49 -17.52
C MET A 266 13.38 -15.00 -16.68
N GLY A 267 14.49 -14.76 -17.37
CA GLY A 267 15.71 -14.24 -16.77
C GLY A 267 15.61 -12.75 -16.47
N THR A 268 16.59 -12.23 -15.73
CA THR A 268 16.69 -10.78 -15.42
C THR A 268 16.84 -9.91 -16.66
N GLU A 269 17.45 -10.43 -17.72
CA GLU A 269 17.65 -9.73 -19.01
C GLU A 269 16.31 -9.55 -19.76
N GLU A 270 15.55 -10.65 -19.92
CA GLU A 270 14.22 -10.61 -20.56
C GLU A 270 13.25 -9.68 -19.81
N LEU A 271 13.27 -9.71 -18.47
CA LEU A 271 12.49 -8.78 -17.67
C LEU A 271 12.91 -7.32 -17.89
N GLY A 272 14.22 -7.07 -18.05
CA GLY A 272 14.75 -5.75 -18.38
C GLY A 272 14.33 -5.26 -19.78
N ASP A 273 14.23 -6.17 -20.74
CA ASP A 273 13.75 -5.86 -22.08
C ASP A 273 12.25 -5.53 -22.08
N ILE A 274 11.43 -6.34 -21.40
CA ILE A 274 9.98 -6.09 -21.25
C ILE A 274 9.78 -4.74 -20.55
N MET A 275 10.55 -4.45 -19.51
CA MET A 275 10.52 -3.18 -18.80
C MET A 275 10.83 -2.02 -19.75
N THR A 276 11.92 -2.11 -20.52
CA THR A 276 12.31 -1.08 -21.49
C THR A 276 11.23 -0.88 -22.58
N GLN A 277 10.59 -1.96 -23.03
CA GLN A 277 9.47 -1.91 -23.97
C GLN A 277 8.23 -1.24 -23.37
N ALA A 278 7.91 -1.53 -22.10
CA ALA A 278 6.78 -0.93 -21.40
C ALA A 278 6.99 0.58 -21.15
N GLU A 279 8.23 0.99 -20.88
CA GLU A 279 8.59 2.41 -20.74
C GLU A 279 8.38 3.16 -22.05
N LYS A 280 8.83 2.58 -23.18
CA LYS A 280 8.67 3.16 -24.52
C LYS A 280 7.25 3.08 -25.08
N GLY A 281 6.37 2.27 -24.48
CA GLY A 281 4.98 2.11 -24.92
C GLY A 281 4.82 1.18 -26.12
N SER A 282 5.43 -0.01 -26.06
CA SER A 282 5.24 -1.06 -27.08
C SER A 282 3.77 -1.48 -27.21
N ALA A 283 3.30 -1.72 -28.44
CA ALA A 283 1.93 -2.13 -28.75
C ALA A 283 1.63 -3.59 -28.38
N ASP A 284 2.66 -4.43 -28.24
CA ASP A 284 2.52 -5.87 -28.03
C ASP A 284 2.31 -6.25 -26.54
N LEU A 285 2.41 -5.29 -25.63
CA LEU A 285 2.28 -5.50 -24.18
C LEU A 285 1.01 -4.83 -23.65
N GLU A 286 0.25 -5.56 -22.82
CA GLU A 286 -0.83 -4.95 -22.05
C GLU A 286 -0.21 -4.17 -20.88
N VAL A 287 -0.08 -2.86 -21.03
CA VAL A 287 0.49 -1.97 -20.00
C VAL A 287 -0.61 -1.15 -19.33
N LYS A 288 -0.83 -1.39 -18.03
CA LYS A 288 -1.70 -0.59 -17.16
C LYS A 288 -0.87 0.47 -16.46
N LYS A 289 -0.96 1.72 -16.90
CA LYS A 289 -0.25 2.86 -16.28
C LYS A 289 -1.20 3.66 -15.39
N GLU A 290 -0.80 3.96 -14.16
CA GLU A 290 -1.58 4.82 -13.27
C GLU A 290 -0.69 5.64 -12.33
N VAL A 291 -1.09 6.88 -12.09
CA VAL A 291 -0.48 7.77 -11.10
C VAL A 291 -1.38 7.82 -9.87
N ILE A 292 -0.88 7.30 -8.76
CA ILE A 292 -1.53 7.26 -7.46
C ILE A 292 -1.23 8.58 -6.76
N LYS A 293 -2.27 9.40 -6.59
CA LYS A 293 -2.19 10.67 -5.86
C LYS A 293 -2.73 10.56 -4.44
N ASP A 294 -3.75 9.73 -4.26
CA ASP A 294 -4.42 9.55 -2.97
C ASP A 294 -4.42 8.07 -2.60
N VAL A 295 -3.92 7.76 -1.42
CA VAL A 295 -3.98 6.42 -0.81
C VAL A 295 -5.08 6.46 0.25
N PRO A 296 -6.00 5.48 0.29
CA PRO A 296 -7.01 5.42 1.35
C PRO A 296 -6.35 5.42 2.74
N GLU A 297 -6.89 6.20 3.67
CA GLU A 297 -6.33 6.39 5.01
C GLU A 297 -6.13 5.07 5.78
N ASP A 298 -7.11 4.16 5.69
CA ASP A 298 -7.02 2.83 6.32
C ASP A 298 -5.85 2.01 5.75
N GLU A 299 -5.60 2.11 4.44
CA GLU A 299 -4.51 1.39 3.77
C GLU A 299 -3.14 1.94 4.17
N GLU A 300 -3.04 3.27 4.30
CA GLU A 300 -1.81 3.92 4.73
C GLU A 300 -1.47 3.60 6.18
N LYS A 301 -2.44 3.68 7.09
CA LYS A 301 -2.23 3.38 8.51
C LYS A 301 -1.74 1.97 8.74
N GLU A 302 -2.32 0.99 8.05
CA GLU A 302 -1.86 -0.39 8.15
C GLU A 302 -0.43 -0.54 7.62
N THR A 303 -0.09 0.15 6.52
CA THR A 303 1.30 0.13 6.01
C THR A 303 2.29 0.76 6.98
N VAL A 304 1.93 1.88 7.63
CA VAL A 304 2.77 2.51 8.66
C VAL A 304 3.01 1.56 9.83
N LYS A 305 1.98 0.85 10.29
CA LYS A 305 2.11 -0.16 11.35
C LYS A 305 3.02 -1.30 10.94
N GLU A 306 2.85 -1.86 9.74
CA GLU A 306 3.70 -2.93 9.23
C GLU A 306 5.18 -2.51 9.20
N VAL A 307 5.49 -1.28 8.76
CA VAL A 307 6.87 -0.77 8.75
C VAL A 307 7.41 -0.57 10.17
N ALA A 308 6.59 -0.03 11.07
CA ALA A 308 6.99 0.16 12.46
C ALA A 308 7.26 -1.18 13.19
N GLU A 309 6.44 -2.21 12.93
CA GLU A 309 6.62 -3.55 13.50
C GLU A 309 7.90 -4.23 13.00
N GLU A 310 8.22 -4.09 11.70
CA GLU A 310 9.47 -4.60 11.11
C GLU A 310 10.72 -3.98 11.74
N ASP A 311 10.65 -2.71 12.13
CA ASP A 311 11.74 -2.02 12.80
C ASP A 311 11.82 -2.36 14.29
N GLY A 312 10.69 -2.39 14.98
CA GLY A 312 10.63 -2.78 16.40
C GLY A 312 11.13 -4.20 16.65
N GLN A 313 10.97 -5.10 15.68
CA GLN A 313 11.55 -6.45 15.75
C GLN A 313 13.08 -6.47 15.54
N LYS A 314 13.65 -5.50 14.82
CA LYS A 314 15.10 -5.34 14.65
C LYS A 314 15.77 -4.67 15.85
N ASP A 315 15.03 -3.88 16.63
CA ASP A 315 15.55 -3.13 17.79
C ASP A 315 15.55 -3.90 19.13
N LYS A 316 15.32 -5.22 19.13
CA LYS A 316 15.60 -6.08 20.32
C LYS A 316 17.09 -6.18 20.69
N GLY A 317 17.95 -5.39 20.05
CA GLY A 317 19.40 -5.35 20.24
C GLY A 317 19.99 -3.99 20.62
N ASN A 318 19.20 -2.97 21.00
CA ASN A 318 19.75 -1.71 21.51
C ASN A 318 19.07 -1.27 22.83
N PRO A 319 19.81 -1.14 23.95
CA PRO A 319 19.24 -0.87 25.27
C PRO A 319 19.06 0.63 25.47
N ALA A 320 17.90 1.15 25.10
CA ALA A 320 17.47 2.49 25.53
C ALA A 320 15.97 2.53 25.86
N THR A 321 15.42 1.41 26.34
CA THR A 321 14.11 1.38 27.00
C THR A 321 14.31 1.49 28.50
N ASP A 322 13.99 2.67 29.03
CA ASP A 322 13.25 2.88 30.27
C ASP A 322 13.66 2.01 31.48
N LYS A 323 14.79 2.34 32.07
CA LYS A 323 14.88 2.35 33.52
C LYS A 323 14.79 3.81 33.95
N GLU A 324 13.73 4.17 34.66
CA GLU A 324 13.74 5.37 35.48
C GLU A 324 15.07 5.41 36.25
N PRO A 325 15.76 6.57 36.31
CA PRO A 325 16.96 6.67 37.12
C PRO A 325 16.61 6.20 38.55
N PRO A 326 17.48 5.42 39.21
CA PRO A 326 17.26 5.01 40.59
C PRO A 326 16.88 6.23 41.44
N ALA A 327 15.98 6.05 42.42
CA ALA A 327 15.44 7.13 43.25
C ALA A 327 16.52 7.96 43.99
N ASP A 328 17.76 7.48 43.97
CA ASP A 328 18.98 7.98 44.58
C ASP A 328 19.91 8.72 43.60
N PHE A 329 19.54 8.91 42.33
CA PHE A 329 20.32 9.70 41.37
C PHE A 329 20.24 11.20 41.69
N LYS A 330 21.29 11.73 42.32
CA LYS A 330 21.48 13.17 42.52
C LYS A 330 22.31 13.73 41.37
N LEU A 331 21.76 14.69 40.64
CA LEU A 331 22.52 15.55 39.74
C LEU A 331 23.58 16.29 40.56
N GLU A 332 24.85 15.99 40.30
CA GLU A 332 25.95 16.81 40.81
C GLU A 332 25.76 18.21 40.23
N SER A 333 25.51 19.19 41.11
CA SER A 333 25.50 20.60 40.74
C SER A 333 26.90 20.99 40.28
N ASP A 334 26.99 21.59 39.09
CA ASP A 334 28.24 22.04 38.49
C ASP A 334 29.13 22.80 39.50
N PRO A 335 30.46 22.54 39.52
CA PRO A 335 31.37 23.34 40.32
C PRO A 335 31.45 24.77 39.74
N GLN A 336 31.24 25.76 40.62
CA GLN A 336 31.30 27.19 40.33
C GLN A 336 32.65 27.65 39.78
#